data_AF-A0A3N5V9X4-F1
#
_entry.id   AF-A0A3N5V9X4-F1
#
_cell.length_a   1.000
_cell.length_b   1.000
_cell.length_c   1.000
_cell.angle_alpha   90.00
_cell.angle_beta   90.00
_cell.angle_gamma   90.00
#
_symmetry.space_group_name_H-M   'P 1'
#
loop_
_entity.id
_entity.type
_entity.pdbx_description
1 polymer ?
#
loop_
_entity_poly.entity_id
_entity_poly.type
_entity_poly.pdbx_seq_one_letter_code
_entity_poly.pdbx_strand_id
1 'polypeptide(L)' 'MANNSSTIIKKRKGTLIKIENAEKEYFCVFCGGSAQWTAFFDAGDGAKLIERYCSKCANVYVDNK' A
#
# COMPACT_ATOMS: atom_id res chain seq x y z
N MET A 1 -2.34 28.20 -16.75
CA MET A 1 -3.49 27.35 -16.35
C MET A 1 -2.93 26.14 -15.63
N ALA A 2 -2.94 26.13 -14.29
CA ALA A 2 -2.46 24.97 -13.51
C ALA A 2 -3.60 23.94 -13.46
N ASN A 3 -3.41 22.79 -14.10
CA ASN A 3 -4.32 21.66 -14.02
C ASN A 3 -4.27 21.12 -12.58
N ASN A 4 -5.19 21.58 -11.73
CA ASN A 4 -5.48 20.95 -10.45
C ASN A 4 -6.22 19.63 -10.72
N SER A 5 -5.46 18.66 -11.24
CA SER A 5 -5.89 17.27 -11.25
C SER A 5 -5.79 16.82 -9.80
N SER A 6 -6.86 17.06 -9.04
CA SER A 6 -7.08 16.39 -7.77
C SER A 6 -7.23 14.91 -8.10
N THR A 7 -6.11 14.21 -8.16
CA THR A 7 -6.07 12.76 -8.35
C THR A 7 -6.87 12.18 -7.20
N ILE A 8 -8.10 11.76 -7.48
CA ILE A 8 -8.92 11.05 -6.50
C ILE A 8 -8.21 9.72 -6.29
N ILE A 9 -7.37 9.65 -5.26
CA ILE A 9 -6.72 8.42 -4.84
C ILE A 9 -7.83 7.56 -4.26
N LYS A 10 -8.38 6.64 -5.08
CA LYS A 10 -9.33 5.63 -4.61
C LYS A 10 -8.56 4.67 -3.71
N LYS A 11 -8.68 4.86 -2.40
CA LYS A 11 -8.13 3.94 -1.41
C LYS A 11 -8.68 2.54 -1.65
N ARG A 12 -7.80 1.54 -1.68
CA ARG A 12 -8.19 0.14 -1.77
C ARG A 12 -8.43 -0.37 -0.34
N LYS A 13 -9.54 -1.08 -0.13
CA LYS A 13 -9.79 -1.77 1.13
C LYS A 13 -8.87 -2.97 1.21
N GLY A 14 -7.98 -2.99 2.20
CA GLY A 14 -7.00 -4.05 2.35
C GLY A 14 -6.58 -4.17 3.81
N THR A 15 -6.10 -5.34 4.19
CA THR A 15 -5.58 -5.59 5.53
C THR A 15 -4.10 -5.21 5.57
N LEU A 16 -3.74 -4.20 6.37
CA LEU A 16 -2.34 -3.86 6.62
C LEU A 16 -1.78 -4.69 7.77
N ILE A 17 -0.66 -5.36 7.51
CA ILE A 17 0.11 -6.10 8.51
C ILE A 17 1.50 -5.48 8.60
N LYS A 18 1.99 -5.24 9.82
CA LYS A 18 3.32 -4.69 10.06
C LYS A 18 4.38 -5.74 9.75
N ILE A 19 5.45 -5.35 9.09
CA ILE A 19 6.58 -6.23 8.82
C ILE A 19 7.46 -6.27 10.08
N GLU A 20 7.53 -7.42 10.74
CA GLU A 20 8.33 -7.60 11.97
C GLU A 20 9.76 -8.09 11.69
N ASN A 21 9.99 -8.78 10.57
CA ASN A 21 11.31 -9.24 10.17
C ASN A 21 12.02 -8.20 9.27
N ALA A 22 12.99 -7.51 9.85
CA ALA A 22 13.84 -6.52 9.17
C ALA A 22 15.00 -7.15 8.36
N GLU A 23 15.20 -8.48 8.45
CA GLU A 23 16.29 -9.18 7.74
C GLU A 23 16.15 -9.16 6.22
N LYS A 24 14.95 -8.84 5.70
CA LYS A 24 14.69 -8.71 4.28
C LYS A 24 14.28 -7.28 3.95
N GLU A 25 15.05 -6.65 3.07
CA GLU A 25 14.71 -5.33 2.56
C GLU A 25 13.47 -5.42 1.66
N TYR A 26 12.44 -4.69 2.04
CA TYR A 26 11.22 -4.54 1.26
C TYR A 26 11.07 -3.09 0.83
N PHE A 27 10.59 -2.90 -0.40
CA PHE A 27 10.42 -1.57 -0.97
C PHE A 27 8.95 -1.25 -1.18
N CYS A 28 8.61 0.01 -0.98
CA CYS A 28 7.27 0.53 -1.20
C CYS A 28 6.99 0.57 -2.70
N VAL A 29 5.87 0.00 -3.12
CA VAL A 29 5.47 -0.05 -4.54
C VAL A 29 5.25 1.34 -5.16
N PHE A 30 4.98 2.37 -4.35
CA PHE A 30 4.70 3.72 -4.84
C PHE A 30 5.92 4.66 -4.84
N CYS A 31 6.74 4.62 -3.80
CA CYS A 31 7.85 5.58 -3.64
C CYS A 31 9.23 4.93 -3.69
N GLY A 32 9.32 3.61 -3.77
CA GLY A 32 10.59 2.87 -3.74
C GLY A 32 11.34 2.89 -2.41
N GLY A 33 10.89 3.65 -1.41
CA GLY A 33 11.50 3.68 -0.07
C GLY A 33 11.23 2.41 0.74
N SER A 34 11.83 2.30 1.92
CA SER A 34 11.68 1.12 2.80
C SER A 34 10.21 0.89 3.19
N ALA A 35 9.73 -0.32 2.94
CA ALA A 35 8.40 -0.75 3.33
C ALA A 35 8.38 -1.23 4.79
N GLN A 36 7.33 -0.84 5.51
CA GLN A 36 7.08 -1.22 6.90
C GLN A 36 5.78 -2.02 7.03
N TRP A 37 4.97 -2.02 5.97
CA TRP A 37 3.65 -2.63 5.94
C TRP A 37 3.50 -3.51 4.70
N THR A 38 2.85 -4.65 4.89
CA THR A 38 2.34 -5.50 3.82
C THR A 38 0.82 -5.36 3.80
N ALA A 39 0.27 -4.97 2.65
CA ALA A 39 -1.16 -4.87 2.44
C ALA A 39 -1.64 -6.08 1.63
N PHE A 40 -2.73 -6.70 2.10
CA PHE A 40 -3.41 -7.76 1.40
C PHE A 40 -4.73 -7.22 0.84
N PHE A 41 -4.91 -7.33 -0.47
CA PHE A 41 -6.15 -6.98 -1.15
C PHE A 41 -6.79 -8.23 -1.72
N ASP A 42 -8.10 -8.32 -1.55
CA ASP A 42 -8.89 -9.30 -2.28
C ASP A 42 -9.01 -8.84 -3.74
N ALA A 43 -8.54 -9.67 -4.66
CA ALA A 43 -8.59 -9.38 -6.09
C ALA A 43 -9.79 -10.04 -6.78
N GLY A 44 -10.68 -10.69 -6.02
CA GLY A 44 -11.70 -11.58 -6.54
C GLY A 44 -11.17 -12.99 -6.88
N ASP A 45 -12.09 -13.92 -7.15
CA ASP A 45 -11.80 -15.30 -7.57
C ASP A 45 -10.87 -16.09 -6.61
N GLY A 46 -10.85 -15.72 -5.33
CA GLY A 46 -9.97 -16.32 -4.32
C GLY A 46 -8.50 -15.87 -4.42
N ALA A 47 -8.15 -14.98 -5.33
CA ALA A 47 -6.82 -14.43 -5.48
C ALA A 47 -6.56 -13.28 -4.48
N LYS A 48 -5.36 -13.27 -3.89
CA LYS A 48 -4.90 -12.21 -2.99
C LYS A 48 -3.74 -11.45 -3.62
N LEU A 49 -3.90 -10.14 -3.77
CA LEU A 49 -2.80 -9.25 -4.14
C LEU A 49 -2.06 -8.84 -2.89
N ILE A 50 -0.74 -8.93 -2.95
CA ILE A 50 0.16 -8.56 -1.86
C ILE A 50 1.00 -7.39 -2.35
N GLU A 51 0.87 -6.25 -1.70
CA GLU A 51 1.68 -5.07 -2.00
C GLU A 51 2.34 -4.55 -0.73
N ARG A 52 3.48 -3.88 -0.90
CA ARG A 52 4.29 -3.40 0.24
C ARG A 52 4.36 -1.89 0.24
N TYR A 53 4.27 -1.33 1.43
CA TYR A 53 4.08 0.10 1.64
C TYR A 53 4.97 0.65 2.74
N CYS A 54 5.48 1.86 2.54
CA CYS A 54 5.98 2.68 3.64
C CYS A 54 4.80 3.27 4.43
N SER A 55 5.04 3.75 5.65
CA SER A 55 3.98 4.29 6.51
C SER A 55 3.21 5.47 5.88
N LYS A 56 3.86 6.27 5.04
CA LYS A 56 3.19 7.39 4.33
C LYS A 56 2.23 6.89 3.26
N CYS A 57 2.70 5.99 2.38
CA CYS A 57 1.90 5.46 1.29
C CYS A 57 0.79 4.54 1.79
N ALA A 58 1.01 3.75 2.84
CA ALA A 58 -0.03 2.90 3.42
C ALA A 58 -1.29 3.71 3.80
N ASN A 59 -1.13 4.85 4.47
CA ASN A 59 -2.25 5.72 4.88
C ASN A 59 -2.96 6.42 3.71
N VAL A 60 -2.25 6.62 2.61
CA VAL A 60 -2.78 7.30 1.42
C VAL A 60 -3.55 6.34 0.52
N TYR A 61 -3.05 5.12 0.35
CA TYR A 61 -3.55 4.18 -0.67
C TYR A 61 -4.36 3.01 -0.09
N VAL A 62 -4.28 2.74 1.21
CA VAL A 62 -4.95 1.62 1.87
C VAL A 62 -5.93 2.13 2.93
N ASP A 63 -7.18 1.68 2.84
CA ASP A 63 -8.19 1.90 3.86
C ASP A 63 -8.10 0.73 4.85
N ASN A 64 -7.59 1.01 6.06
CA ASN A 64 -7.40 0.00 7.09
C ASN A 64 -8.78 -0.35 7.67
N LYS A 65 -9.23 -1.59 7.47
CA LYS A 65 -10.53 -2.05 7.98
C LYS A 65 -10.42 -2.55 9.41
#